data_AF-A0AA38TAZ7-F1
#
_entry.id   AF-A0AA38TAZ7-F1
#
_cell.length_a   1.000
_cell.length_b   1.000
_cell.length_c   1.000
_cell.angle_alpha   90.00
_cell.angle_beta   90.00
_cell.angle_gamma   90.00
#
_symmetry.space_group_name_H-M   'P 1'
#
loop_
_entity.id
_entity.type
_entity.pdbx_description
1 polymer ?
#
loop_
_entity_poly.entity_id
_entity_poly.type
_entity_poly.pdbx_seq_one_letter_code
_entity_poly.pdbx_strand_id
1 'polypeptide(L)'
;MTTILPGKSDSMDRKSYPDLEEILRDLERQSRRSNTVMEAKLTSSGKVDGGGGGDVECVKCECCGLTEECTAAYIAAVRESNQGRWICGLCTEAVKEEMERSCSEEALDRHMRFCKSFRSSMNSSNSPPLDLISAVKQILIRSLDSPRSPRSNSSESSTYHRSSSIVRSNGCHFSIDN
;
A
#
# COMPACT_ATOMS: atom_id res chain seq x y z
N MET A 1 -50.54 46.68 18.86
CA MET A 1 -50.56 46.36 17.40
C MET A 1 -49.15 46.55 16.88
N THR A 2 -48.38 45.47 16.74
CA THR A 2 -47.04 45.52 16.13
C THR A 2 -47.09 44.57 14.94
N THR A 3 -46.97 45.13 13.74
CA THR A 3 -47.02 44.41 12.47
C THR A 3 -45.70 43.69 12.23
N ILE A 4 -45.76 42.36 12.05
CA ILE A 4 -44.64 41.53 11.59
C ILE A 4 -44.56 41.67 10.06
N LEU A 5 -43.40 42.06 9.53
CA LEU A 5 -43.10 42.02 8.09
C LEU A 5 -42.54 40.64 7.70
N PRO A 6 -42.90 40.09 6.52
CA PRO A 6 -42.41 38.80 6.07
C PRO A 6 -40.95 38.88 5.61
N GLY A 7 -40.12 37.97 6.11
CA GLY A 7 -38.73 37.80 5.71
C GLY A 7 -38.60 37.41 4.24
N LYS A 8 -37.69 38.09 3.53
CA LYS A 8 -37.21 37.68 2.21
C LYS A 8 -36.32 36.46 2.39
N SER A 9 -36.70 35.35 1.76
CA SER A 9 -35.80 34.23 1.53
C SER A 9 -34.84 34.64 0.39
N ASP A 10 -33.59 34.93 0.73
CA ASP A 10 -32.54 35.13 -0.25
C ASP A 10 -32.29 33.82 -1.01
N SER A 11 -32.68 33.83 -2.27
CA SER A 11 -32.36 32.82 -3.28
C SER A 11 -30.86 32.82 -3.50
N MET A 12 -30.11 31.96 -2.79
CA MET A 12 -28.70 31.77 -3.06
C MET A 12 -28.52 31.05 -4.40
N ASP A 13 -27.87 31.76 -5.31
CA ASP A 13 -27.47 31.32 -6.64
C ASP A 13 -26.94 29.89 -6.65
N ARG A 14 -27.51 29.06 -7.53
CA ARG A 14 -26.88 27.82 -7.98
C ARG A 14 -25.55 28.20 -8.64
N LYS A 15 -24.48 28.26 -7.85
CA LYS A 15 -23.12 28.11 -8.38
C LYS A 15 -23.17 26.82 -9.20
N SER A 16 -23.07 26.96 -10.52
CA SER A 16 -23.05 25.87 -11.48
C SER A 16 -21.81 25.04 -11.19
N TYR A 17 -21.94 24.12 -10.25
CA TYR A 17 -20.94 23.12 -9.97
C TYR A 17 -20.77 22.32 -11.26
N PRO A 18 -19.54 22.04 -11.71
CA PRO A 18 -19.34 21.24 -12.92
C PRO A 18 -20.10 19.93 -12.76
N ASP A 19 -20.81 19.55 -13.83
CA ASP A 19 -21.61 18.32 -13.84
C ASP A 19 -20.70 17.14 -13.51
N LEU A 20 -21.18 16.20 -12.68
CA LEU A 20 -20.38 15.03 -12.28
C LEU A 20 -19.91 14.24 -13.51
N GLU A 21 -20.71 14.23 -14.57
CA GLU A 21 -20.37 13.65 -15.87
C GLU A 21 -19.22 14.36 -16.60
N GLU A 22 -19.03 15.66 -16.36
CA GLU A 22 -17.91 16.43 -16.89
C GLU A 22 -16.62 16.13 -16.13
N ILE A 23 -16.71 16.09 -14.79
CA ILE A 23 -15.58 15.72 -13.90
C ILE A 23 -15.09 14.30 -14.20
N LEU A 24 -16.00 13.34 -14.36
CA LEU A 24 -15.65 11.96 -14.69
C LEU A 24 -14.98 11.85 -16.05
N ARG A 25 -15.48 12.58 -17.07
CA ARG A 25 -14.86 12.62 -18.40
C ARG A 25 -13.47 13.23 -18.37
N ASP A 26 -13.25 14.26 -17.56
CA ASP A 26 -11.93 14.88 -17.41
C ASP A 26 -10.95 14.00 -16.66
N LEU A 27 -11.39 13.29 -15.62
CA LEU A 27 -10.58 12.28 -14.94
C LEU A 27 -10.20 11.13 -15.90
N GLU A 28 -11.11 10.70 -16.76
CA GLU A 28 -10.82 9.65 -17.74
C GLU A 28 -9.85 10.14 -18.84
N ARG A 29 -9.97 11.40 -19.28
CA ARG A 29 -8.99 12.04 -20.19
C ARG A 29 -7.63 12.18 -19.54
N GLN A 30 -7.56 12.58 -18.27
CA GLN A 30 -6.32 12.66 -17.51
C GLN A 30 -5.67 11.28 -17.37
N SER A 31 -6.46 10.25 -17.05
CA SER A 31 -6.00 8.87 -16.98
C SER A 31 -5.44 8.37 -18.31
N ARG A 32 -6.14 8.62 -19.43
CA ARG A 32 -5.65 8.28 -20.78
C ARG A 32 -4.35 9.00 -21.13
N ARG A 33 -4.22 10.29 -20.81
CA ARG A 33 -2.99 11.06 -21.00
C ARG A 33 -1.83 10.48 -20.20
N SER A 34 -2.04 10.18 -18.92
CA SER A 34 -1.05 9.53 -18.07
C SER A 34 -0.61 8.17 -18.61
N ASN A 35 -1.56 7.37 -19.13
CA ASN A 35 -1.28 6.07 -19.76
C ASN A 35 -0.49 6.19 -21.07
N THR A 36 -0.78 7.18 -21.92
CA THR A 36 0.00 7.40 -23.15
C THR A 36 1.43 7.86 -22.88
N VAL A 37 1.65 8.65 -21.83
CA VAL A 37 2.99 9.12 -21.43
C VAL A 37 3.82 7.97 -20.86
N MET A 38 3.22 7.06 -20.08
CA MET A 38 3.94 5.88 -19.57
C MET A 38 4.26 4.87 -20.67
N GLU A 39 3.41 4.68 -21.69
CA GLU A 39 3.73 3.77 -22.81
C GLU A 39 4.84 4.32 -23.72
N ALA A 40 4.82 5.63 -24.02
CA ALA A 40 5.87 6.25 -24.83
C ALA A 40 7.28 6.12 -24.19
N LYS A 41 7.34 6.08 -22.84
CA LYS A 41 8.58 5.91 -22.08
C LYS A 41 9.12 4.47 -22.14
N LEU A 42 8.27 3.48 -22.36
CA LEU A 42 8.67 2.07 -22.51
C LEU A 42 9.23 1.77 -23.91
N THR A 43 8.79 2.50 -24.93
CA THR A 43 9.26 2.32 -26.31
C THR A 43 10.57 3.07 -26.62
N SER A 44 11.00 3.98 -25.75
CA SER A 44 12.14 4.88 -26.02
C SER A 44 13.44 4.53 -25.28
N SER A 45 13.62 3.31 -24.75
CA SER A 45 14.92 2.86 -24.21
C SER A 45 15.90 2.54 -25.35
N GLY A 46 16.27 3.59 -26.09
CA GLY A 46 17.42 3.61 -26.98
C GLY A 46 18.68 3.97 -26.19
N LYS A 47 19.60 3.00 -26.10
CA LYS A 47 21.05 3.12 -25.97
C LYS A 47 21.60 4.41 -25.30
N VAL A 48 21.91 4.31 -24.01
CA VAL A 48 22.82 5.23 -23.33
C VAL A 48 24.24 4.66 -23.36
N ASP A 49 25.10 5.23 -24.21
CA ASP A 49 26.56 5.08 -24.10
C ASP A 49 27.08 6.19 -23.18
N GLY A 50 27.48 5.83 -21.95
CA GLY A 50 28.02 6.77 -20.96
C GLY A 50 28.77 6.02 -19.87
N GLY A 51 30.11 6.09 -19.91
CA GLY A 51 31.00 5.18 -19.20
C GLY A 51 31.17 5.43 -17.71
N GLY A 52 31.62 4.36 -17.02
CA GLY A 52 32.37 4.46 -15.77
C GLY A 52 31.55 4.64 -14.49
N GLY A 53 30.60 3.75 -14.21
CA GLY A 53 29.95 3.61 -12.91
C GLY A 53 29.01 2.43 -12.98
N GLY A 54 29.24 1.41 -12.14
CA GLY A 54 28.64 0.07 -12.19
C GLY A 54 27.31 -0.04 -12.93
N ASP A 55 27.30 -0.89 -13.96
CA ASP A 55 26.15 -1.15 -14.83
C ASP A 55 24.86 -1.32 -14.00
N VAL A 56 24.00 -0.31 -14.09
CA VAL A 56 22.72 -0.24 -13.36
C VAL A 56 21.60 -0.68 -14.29
N GLU A 57 20.88 -1.69 -13.86
CA GLU A 57 19.80 -2.33 -14.60
C GLU A 57 18.47 -2.13 -13.86
N CYS A 58 17.39 -1.87 -14.60
CA CYS A 58 16.03 -1.90 -14.07
C CYS A 58 15.52 -3.33 -14.05
N VAL A 59 15.33 -3.93 -12.88
CA VAL A 59 14.87 -5.33 -12.74
C VAL A 59 13.59 -5.41 -11.93
N LYS A 60 12.66 -6.25 -12.39
CA LYS A 60 11.35 -6.43 -11.76
C LYS A 60 11.38 -7.58 -10.75
N CYS A 61 10.99 -7.29 -9.52
CA CYS A 61 10.86 -8.27 -8.44
C CYS A 61 9.82 -9.35 -8.81
N GLU A 62 10.20 -10.62 -8.66
CA GLU A 62 9.34 -11.76 -8.98
C GLU A 62 8.20 -11.95 -7.96
N CYS A 63 8.37 -11.47 -6.72
CA CYS A 63 7.35 -11.54 -5.68
C CYS A 63 6.24 -10.50 -5.88
N CYS A 64 6.60 -9.22 -5.86
CA CYS A 64 5.66 -8.11 -5.80
C CYS A 64 5.53 -7.32 -7.12
N GLY A 65 6.40 -7.56 -8.09
CA GLY A 65 6.37 -6.84 -9.37
C GLY A 65 6.88 -5.40 -9.32
N LEU A 66 7.39 -4.94 -8.17
CA LEU A 66 8.10 -3.66 -8.06
C LEU A 66 9.36 -3.69 -8.95
N THR A 67 9.63 -2.59 -9.65
CA THR A 67 10.85 -2.45 -10.46
C THR A 67 11.84 -1.57 -9.71
N GLU A 68 13.09 -2.02 -9.60
CA GLU A 68 14.16 -1.31 -8.92
C GLU A 68 15.37 -1.16 -9.85
N GLU A 69 16.10 -0.05 -9.70
CA GLU A 69 17.39 0.18 -10.36
C GLU A 69 18.49 -0.41 -9.48
N CYS A 70 19.23 -1.39 -9.99
CA CYS A 70 20.20 -2.15 -9.21
C CYS A 70 21.46 -2.42 -10.03
N THR A 71 22.61 -2.53 -9.37
CA THR A 71 23.85 -2.92 -10.05
C THR A 71 23.80 -4.40 -10.41
N ALA A 72 24.40 -4.77 -11.55
CA ALA A 72 24.48 -6.18 -11.98
C ALA A 72 25.08 -7.10 -10.90
N ALA A 73 26.08 -6.61 -10.15
CA ALA A 73 26.69 -7.35 -9.05
C ALA A 73 25.71 -7.60 -7.89
N TYR A 74 24.88 -6.62 -7.52
CA TYR A 74 23.86 -6.79 -6.48
C TYR A 74 22.76 -7.75 -6.94
N ILE A 75 22.34 -7.66 -8.21
CA ILE A 75 21.36 -8.59 -8.80
C ILE A 75 21.85 -10.03 -8.72
N ALA A 76 23.13 -10.27 -9.06
CA ALA A 76 23.73 -11.60 -9.00
C ALA A 76 23.76 -12.14 -7.56
N ALA A 77 24.19 -11.34 -6.59
CA ALA A 77 24.26 -11.74 -5.18
C ALA A 77 22.88 -12.11 -4.60
N VAL A 78 21.86 -11.31 -4.88
CA VAL A 78 20.48 -11.62 -4.46
C VAL A 78 20.02 -12.95 -5.07
N ARG A 79 20.20 -13.13 -6.39
CA ARG A 79 19.80 -14.38 -7.07
C ARG A 79 20.49 -15.61 -6.51
N GLU A 80 21.76 -15.52 -6.17
CA GLU A 80 22.52 -16.63 -5.55
C GLU A 80 21.86 -17.09 -4.24
N SER A 81 21.39 -16.16 -3.41
CA SER A 81 20.73 -16.46 -2.14
C SER A 81 19.24 -16.82 -2.25
N ASN A 82 18.61 -16.60 -3.40
CA ASN A 82 17.15 -16.68 -3.56
C ASN A 82 16.71 -17.63 -4.68
N GLN A 83 17.33 -18.81 -4.76
CA GLN A 83 16.97 -19.86 -5.74
C GLN A 83 17.04 -19.37 -7.20
N GLY A 84 17.97 -18.47 -7.50
CA GLY A 84 18.13 -17.85 -8.83
C GLY A 84 17.15 -16.73 -9.14
N ARG A 85 16.24 -16.38 -8.21
CA ARG A 85 15.20 -15.38 -8.43
C ARG A 85 15.64 -14.01 -7.95
N TRP A 86 15.25 -12.96 -8.70
CA TRP A 86 15.43 -11.59 -8.25
C TRP A 86 14.23 -11.14 -7.42
N ILE A 87 14.51 -10.63 -6.21
CA ILE A 87 13.52 -10.03 -5.31
C ILE A 87 14.02 -8.64 -4.89
N CYS A 88 13.09 -7.70 -4.73
CA CYS A 88 13.41 -6.34 -4.30
C CYS A 88 13.90 -6.31 -2.84
N GLY A 89 14.58 -5.24 -2.44
CA GLY A 89 15.14 -5.11 -1.09
C GLY A 89 14.11 -5.33 0.03
N LEU A 90 12.87 -4.86 -0.16
CA LEU A 90 11.79 -5.08 0.82
C LEU A 90 11.37 -6.55 0.94
N CYS A 91 11.32 -7.28 -0.18
CA CYS A 91 11.01 -8.70 -0.17
C CYS A 91 12.18 -9.53 0.40
N THR A 92 13.43 -9.12 0.16
CA THR A 92 14.61 -9.76 0.75
C THR A 92 14.54 -9.73 2.28
N GLU A 93 14.28 -8.56 2.87
CA GLU A 93 14.16 -8.44 4.32
C GLU A 93 12.98 -9.25 4.88
N ALA A 94 11.82 -9.23 4.20
CA ALA A 94 10.65 -10.00 4.63
C ALA A 94 10.89 -11.52 4.57
N VAL A 95 11.59 -12.02 3.54
CA VAL A 95 11.95 -13.44 3.43
C VAL A 95 12.96 -13.83 4.50
N LYS A 96 13.93 -12.97 4.79
CA LYS A 96 14.91 -13.18 5.86
C LYS A 96 14.23 -13.26 7.22
N GLU A 97 13.31 -12.34 7.52
CA GLU A 97 12.52 -12.38 8.77
C GLU A 97 11.71 -13.68 8.88
N GLU A 98 11.10 -14.15 7.79
CA GLU A 98 10.33 -15.40 7.79
C GLU A 98 11.22 -16.63 7.99
N MET A 99 12.44 -16.63 7.42
CA MET A 99 13.41 -17.70 7.62
C MET A 99 13.85 -17.81 9.08
N GLU A 100 14.10 -16.67 9.74
CA GLU A 100 14.40 -16.59 11.18
C GLU A 100 13.21 -17.04 12.04
N ARG A 101 11.97 -16.82 11.57
CA ARG A 101 10.73 -17.18 12.28
C ARG A 101 10.30 -18.63 12.14
N SER A 102 10.53 -19.26 10.98
CA SER A 102 9.85 -20.49 10.56
C SER A 102 10.78 -21.67 10.24
N CYS A 103 12.10 -21.50 10.36
CA CYS A 103 13.12 -22.55 10.14
C CYS A 103 12.94 -23.38 8.85
N SER A 104 12.31 -22.81 7.82
CA SER A 104 11.83 -23.55 6.66
C SER A 104 12.44 -22.97 5.38
N GLU A 105 13.03 -23.86 4.58
CA GLU A 105 13.62 -23.56 3.25
C GLU A 105 12.57 -22.99 2.27
N GLU A 106 11.29 -23.18 2.59
CA GLU A 106 10.14 -22.71 1.82
C GLU A 106 9.69 -21.27 2.14
N ALA A 107 10.45 -20.50 2.93
CA ALA A 107 10.11 -19.12 3.30
C ALA A 107 9.89 -18.21 2.08
N LEU A 108 10.79 -18.30 1.09
CA LEU A 108 10.72 -17.57 -0.18
C LEU A 108 9.42 -17.87 -0.96
N ASP A 109 9.01 -19.13 -1.01
CA ASP A 109 7.81 -19.55 -1.73
C ASP A 109 6.53 -19.17 -1.01
N ARG A 110 6.50 -19.21 0.32
CA ARG A 110 5.37 -18.68 1.09
C ARG A 110 5.21 -17.18 0.85
N HIS A 111 6.31 -16.43 0.90
CA HIS A 111 6.29 -15.00 0.64
C HIS A 111 5.79 -14.69 -0.78
N MET A 112 6.24 -15.43 -1.80
CA MET A 112 5.79 -15.22 -3.17
C MET A 112 4.30 -15.53 -3.36
N ARG A 113 3.78 -16.59 -2.74
CA ARG A 113 2.33 -16.89 -2.75
C ARG A 113 1.55 -15.77 -2.08
N PHE A 114 2.03 -15.25 -0.95
CA PHE A 114 1.43 -14.12 -0.26
C PHE A 114 1.38 -12.87 -1.15
N CYS A 115 2.52 -12.45 -1.72
CA CYS A 115 2.57 -11.28 -2.61
C CYS A 115 1.66 -11.44 -3.83
N LYS A 116 1.61 -12.63 -4.44
CA LYS A 116 0.74 -12.90 -5.59
C LYS A 116 -0.74 -12.83 -5.21
N SER A 117 -1.12 -13.40 -4.06
CA SER A 117 -2.49 -13.31 -3.54
C SER A 117 -2.88 -11.88 -3.22
N PHE A 118 -2.01 -11.14 -2.52
CA PHE A 118 -2.22 -9.74 -2.17
C PHE A 118 -2.42 -8.86 -3.41
N ARG A 119 -1.58 -9.01 -4.43
CA ARG A 119 -1.71 -8.30 -5.71
C ARG A 119 -2.99 -8.69 -6.45
N SER A 120 -3.34 -9.97 -6.46
CA SER A 120 -4.58 -10.43 -7.10
C SER A 120 -5.80 -9.86 -6.39
N SER A 121 -5.79 -9.81 -5.05
CA SER A 121 -6.84 -9.16 -4.27
C SER A 121 -6.91 -7.65 -4.54
N MET A 122 -5.77 -6.97 -4.61
CA MET A 122 -5.71 -5.54 -4.91
C MET A 122 -6.25 -5.22 -6.31
N ASN A 123 -5.92 -6.05 -7.29
CA ASN A 123 -6.33 -5.86 -8.69
C ASN A 123 -7.76 -6.37 -8.99
N SER A 124 -8.23 -7.39 -8.25
CA SER A 124 -9.59 -7.92 -8.37
C SER A 124 -10.60 -7.11 -7.56
N SER A 125 -10.12 -6.32 -6.61
CA SER A 125 -10.95 -5.34 -5.93
C SER A 125 -11.32 -4.25 -6.94
N ASN A 126 -12.45 -4.43 -7.60
CA ASN A 126 -13.20 -3.35 -8.25
C ASN A 126 -13.76 -2.37 -7.20
N SER A 127 -13.24 -2.37 -5.96
CA SER A 127 -13.61 -1.39 -4.95
C SER A 127 -13.36 -0.02 -5.56
N PRO A 128 -14.41 0.77 -5.80
CA PRO A 128 -14.26 2.08 -6.40
C PRO A 128 -13.26 2.90 -5.55
N PRO A 129 -12.56 3.89 -6.13
CA PRO A 129 -11.69 4.81 -5.38
C PRO A 129 -12.33 5.33 -4.08
N LEU A 130 -13.67 5.35 -4.02
CA LEU A 130 -14.51 5.67 -2.88
C LEU A 130 -14.27 4.82 -1.62
N ASP A 131 -13.95 3.52 -1.74
CA ASP A 131 -13.70 2.64 -0.60
C ASP A 131 -12.34 2.95 0.04
N LEU A 132 -11.32 3.22 -0.79
CA LEU A 132 -10.02 3.70 -0.32
C LEU A 132 -10.15 5.07 0.33
N ILE A 133 -10.87 6.00 -0.30
CA ILE A 133 -11.17 7.33 0.27
C ILE A 133 -11.89 7.18 1.62
N SER A 134 -12.85 6.27 1.72
CA SER A 134 -13.58 6.00 2.97
C SER A 134 -12.65 5.41 4.04
N ALA A 135 -11.79 4.45 3.69
CA ALA A 135 -10.84 3.86 4.62
C ALA A 135 -9.82 4.89 5.13
N VAL A 136 -9.22 5.69 4.23
CA VAL A 136 -8.29 6.77 4.60
C VAL A 136 -8.99 7.83 5.44
N LYS A 137 -10.22 8.22 5.08
CA LYS A 137 -11.05 9.13 5.89
C LYS A 137 -11.27 8.59 7.29
N GLN A 138 -11.56 7.29 7.45
CA GLN A 138 -11.72 6.67 8.76
C GLN A 138 -10.41 6.65 9.56
N ILE A 139 -9.26 6.40 8.93
CA ILE A 139 -7.95 6.47 9.60
C ILE A 139 -7.68 7.89 10.10
N LEU A 140 -7.93 8.90 9.27
CA LEU A 140 -7.74 10.31 9.62
C LEU A 140 -8.70 10.76 10.72
N ILE A 141 -9.99 10.41 10.62
CA ILE A 141 -10.98 10.71 11.66
C ILE A 141 -10.56 10.06 12.97
N ARG A 142 -10.21 8.77 12.99
CA ARG A 142 -9.76 8.08 14.21
C ARG A 142 -8.46 8.65 14.79
N SER A 143 -7.57 9.16 13.95
CA SER A 143 -6.36 9.85 14.39
C SER A 143 -6.65 11.23 15.01
N LEU A 144 -7.69 11.91 14.55
CA LEU A 144 -8.14 13.21 15.05
C LEU A 144 -9.09 13.08 16.26
N ASP A 145 -9.85 11.98 16.34
CA ASP A 145 -10.72 11.58 17.45
C ASP A 145 -9.95 10.94 18.61
N SER A 146 -8.60 11.01 18.62
CA SER A 146 -7.85 10.71 19.84
C SER A 146 -8.42 11.61 20.94
N PRO A 147 -9.05 11.06 22.00
CA PRO A 147 -9.50 11.88 23.11
C PRO A 147 -8.24 12.51 23.68
N ARG A 148 -8.14 13.83 23.62
CA ARG A 148 -7.21 14.55 24.47
C ARG A 148 -7.68 14.24 25.88
N SER A 149 -7.05 13.24 26.49
CA SER A 149 -7.39 12.71 27.81
C SER A 149 -7.67 13.89 28.75
N PRO A 150 -8.89 14.01 29.32
CA PRO A 150 -9.03 14.86 30.47
C PRO A 150 -8.20 14.20 31.56
N ARG A 151 -7.14 14.89 31.98
CA ARG A 151 -6.44 14.60 33.24
C ARG A 151 -7.50 14.58 34.35
N SER A 152 -7.85 13.40 34.82
CA SER A 152 -8.54 13.21 36.09
C SER A 152 -7.76 12.18 36.91
N ASN A 153 -7.01 12.69 37.90
CA ASN A 153 -6.57 11.91 39.03
C ASN A 153 -7.80 11.37 39.79
N SER A 154 -7.91 10.06 39.95
CA SER A 154 -8.26 9.40 41.22
C SER A 154 -8.25 7.87 41.07
N SER A 155 -7.33 7.24 41.81
CA SER A 155 -7.42 5.93 42.48
C SER A 155 -8.16 4.74 41.82
N GLU A 156 -7.36 3.75 41.42
CA GLU A 156 -7.56 2.28 41.54
C GLU A 156 -8.96 1.67 41.41
N SER A 157 -9.19 0.94 40.30
CA SER A 157 -9.37 -0.52 40.35
C SER A 157 -9.34 -1.15 38.97
N SER A 158 -8.75 -2.34 38.93
CA SER A 158 -8.45 -3.22 37.83
C SER A 158 -9.67 -3.67 37.01
N THR A 159 -9.52 -3.69 35.68
CA THR A 159 -9.87 -4.82 34.79
C THR A 159 -9.40 -4.51 33.37
N TYR A 160 -8.29 -5.14 33.00
CA TYR A 160 -7.80 -5.16 31.63
C TYR A 160 -8.71 -6.04 30.78
N HIS A 161 -9.60 -5.46 29.97
CA HIS A 161 -10.12 -6.14 28.78
C HIS A 161 -9.17 -5.88 27.61
N ARG A 162 -8.02 -6.54 27.68
CA ARG A 162 -7.19 -6.82 26.51
C ARG A 162 -7.69 -8.15 25.94
N SER A 163 -8.10 -8.14 24.67
CA SER A 163 -7.92 -9.21 23.67
C SER A 163 -9.16 -9.39 22.78
N SER A 164 -9.14 -8.77 21.60
CA SER A 164 -9.56 -9.51 20.40
C SER A 164 -8.32 -10.22 19.91
N SER A 165 -8.22 -11.49 20.27
CA SER A 165 -7.13 -12.38 19.90
C SER A 165 -7.13 -12.55 18.38
N ILE A 166 -6.16 -11.95 17.68
CA ILE A 166 -5.73 -12.54 16.41
C ILE A 166 -5.14 -13.89 16.79
N VAL A 167 -5.85 -14.97 16.45
CA VAL A 167 -5.31 -16.33 16.55
C VAL A 167 -4.08 -16.37 15.64
N ARG A 168 -2.90 -16.26 16.25
CA ARG A 168 -1.62 -16.48 15.56
C ARG A 168 -1.53 -17.98 15.31
N SER A 169 -1.58 -18.36 14.03
CA SER A 169 -1.39 -19.74 13.59
C SER A 169 -0.06 -20.30 14.11
N ASN A 170 -0.12 -21.55 14.57
CA ASN A 170 0.87 -22.32 15.31
C ASN A 170 2.32 -22.08 14.88
N GLY A 171 3.15 -21.60 15.81
CA GLY A 171 4.60 -21.69 15.70
C GLY A 171 5.07 -23.13 15.85
N CYS A 172 6.12 -23.50 15.13
CA CYS A 172 6.77 -24.80 15.18
C CYS A 172 7.35 -25.05 16.58
N HIS A 173 7.02 -26.18 17.20
CA HIS A 173 7.67 -26.65 18.43
C HIS A 173 8.94 -27.42 18.05
N PHE A 174 10.11 -26.99 18.53
CA PHE A 174 11.34 -27.76 18.39
C PHE A 174 11.23 -29.03 19.24
N SER A 175 11.12 -30.20 18.62
CA SER A 175 11.53 -31.44 19.29
C SER A 175 13.03 -31.55 19.16
N ILE A 176 13.73 -31.39 20.28
CA ILE A 176 15.12 -31.79 20.42
C ILE A 176 15.07 -33.24 20.89
N ASP A 177 15.25 -34.18 19.97
CA ASP A 177 15.50 -35.57 20.34
C ASP A 177 16.93 -35.66 20.89
N ASN A 178 17.07 -36.07 22.15
CA ASN A 178 18.34 -36.45 22.78
C ASN A 178 18.28 -37.90 23.23
#